data_AF-A0A8J2ZRU4-F1
#
_entry.id   AF-A0A8J2ZRU4-F1
#
_cell.length_a   1.000
_cell.length_b   1.000
_cell.length_c   1.000
_cell.angle_alpha   90.00
_cell.angle_beta   90.00
_cell.angle_gamma   90.00
#
_symmetry.space_group_name_H-M   'P 1'
#
loop_
_entity.id
_entity.type
_entity.pdbx_description
1 polymer ?
#
loop_
_entity_poly.entity_id
_entity_poly.type
_entity_poly.pdbx_seq_one_letter_code
_entity_poly.pdbx_strand_id
1 'polypeptide(L)'
;MKIKYNRRISFCRLMEKAMVVDTGAARTLILQDAVEDIGIQVDSHDRMVTYFGVGGKEHAFRKRVDQIQVNQFIAKNLEADFNDFGYEDINGLLGLDLLMRAGLEYLQIFRYR
;
A
#
# COMPACT_ATOMS: atom_id res chain seq x y z
N MET A 1 8.47 -0.88 -5.13
CA MET A 1 8.25 0.23 -4.16
C MET A 1 9.17 0.03 -2.95
N LYS A 2 9.63 1.07 -2.25
CA LYS A 2 10.37 0.92 -0.98
C LYS A 2 9.53 1.41 0.19
N ILE A 3 9.55 0.68 1.30
CA ILE A 3 8.88 1.06 2.55
C ILE A 3 9.92 1.14 3.64
N LYS A 4 9.89 2.21 4.42
CA LYS A 4 10.73 2.37 5.61
C LYS A 4 9.86 2.33 6.87
N TYR A 5 10.27 1.53 7.83
CA TYR A 5 9.62 1.40 9.13
C TYR A 5 10.67 1.13 10.21
N ASN A 6 10.64 1.89 11.30
CA ASN A 6 11.57 1.78 12.42
C ASN A 6 13.05 1.69 11.95
N ARG A 7 13.43 2.56 11.00
CA ARG A 7 14.77 2.61 10.36
C ARG A 7 15.15 1.41 9.48
N ARG A 8 14.28 0.41 9.30
CA ARG A 8 14.47 -0.71 8.37
C ARG A 8 13.80 -0.41 7.03
N ILE A 9 14.25 -1.04 5.96
CA ILE A 9 13.74 -0.81 4.59
C ILE A 9 13.38 -2.14 3.94
N SER A 10 12.13 -2.26 3.50
CA SER A 10 11.67 -3.36 2.66
C SER A 10 11.46 -2.87 1.24
N PHE A 11 11.62 -3.79 0.30
CA PHE A 11 11.35 -3.58 -1.11
C PHE A 11 10.16 -4.44 -1.48
N CYS A 12 9.00 -3.81 -1.68
CA CYS A 12 7.83 -4.48 -2.26
C CYS A 12 8.08 -4.70 -3.75
N ARG A 13 8.94 -5.67 -4.02
CA ARG A 13 9.30 -6.28 -5.30
C ARG A 13 9.92 -7.64 -4.98
N LEU A 14 9.07 -8.61 -4.66
CA LEU A 14 9.43 -10.01 -4.86
C LEU A 14 9.54 -10.25 -6.37
N MET A 15 10.36 -11.22 -6.81
CA MET A 15 10.84 -11.32 -8.20
C MET A 15 9.74 -11.31 -9.28
N GLU A 16 8.49 -11.60 -8.92
CA GLU A 16 7.36 -11.76 -9.85
C GLU A 16 6.13 -10.87 -9.54
N LYS A 17 6.09 -10.12 -8.42
CA LYS A 17 4.90 -9.35 -8.00
C LYS A 17 5.10 -7.84 -8.03
N ALA A 18 4.15 -7.11 -8.61
CA ALA A 18 4.19 -5.65 -8.72
C ALA A 18 3.16 -4.95 -7.82
N MET A 19 3.31 -3.64 -7.63
CA MET A 19 2.23 -2.79 -7.10
C MET A 19 1.35 -2.34 -8.27
N VAL A 20 0.04 -2.37 -8.10
CA VAL A 20 -0.92 -1.90 -9.10
C VAL A 20 -1.38 -0.49 -8.76
N VAL A 21 -1.45 0.40 -9.74
CA VAL A 21 -2.10 1.71 -9.57
C VAL A 21 -3.61 1.50 -9.61
N ASP A 22 -4.30 1.81 -8.51
CA ASP A 22 -5.73 1.59 -8.37
C ASP A 22 -6.44 2.86 -7.90
N THR A 23 -7.11 3.52 -8.86
CA THR A 23 -7.88 4.74 -8.60
C THR A 23 -9.24 4.45 -7.97
N GLY A 24 -9.67 3.18 -7.96
CA GLY A 24 -10.84 2.70 -7.23
C GLY A 24 -10.54 2.41 -5.75
N ALA A 25 -9.26 2.24 -5.39
CA ALA A 25 -8.84 2.11 -4.01
C ALA A 25 -8.69 3.48 -3.35
N ALA A 26 -9.49 3.76 -2.32
CA ALA A 26 -9.36 4.99 -1.54
C ALA A 26 -8.01 5.10 -0.79
N ARG A 27 -7.39 3.96 -0.49
CA ARG A 27 -6.16 3.86 0.30
C ARG A 27 -5.21 2.83 -0.26
N THR A 28 -3.93 3.00 0.04
CA THR A 28 -2.89 2.07 -0.35
C THR A 28 -2.91 0.83 0.54
N LEU A 29 -3.01 -0.33 -0.11
CA LEU A 29 -3.08 -1.66 0.49
C LEU A 29 -1.83 -2.44 0.09
N ILE A 30 -1.12 -3.05 1.05
CA ILE A 30 0.16 -3.72 0.83
C ILE A 30 0.11 -5.14 1.39
N LEU A 31 0.65 -6.08 0.63
CA LEU A 31 0.74 -7.47 1.03
C LEU A 31 1.61 -7.58 2.28
N GLN A 32 1.08 -8.19 3.34
CA GLN A 32 1.78 -8.29 4.63
C GLN A 32 3.14 -9.00 4.47
N ASP A 33 3.18 -10.09 3.72
CA ASP A 33 4.41 -10.86 3.47
C ASP A 33 5.51 -10.03 2.78
N ALA A 34 5.12 -9.01 2.01
CA ALA A 34 6.05 -8.13 1.32
C ALA A 34 6.76 -7.13 2.25
N VAL A 35 6.42 -7.10 3.54
CA VAL A 35 6.99 -6.17 4.54
C VAL A 35 7.29 -6.83 5.89
N GLU A 36 7.14 -8.14 6.00
CA GLU A 36 7.39 -8.86 7.25
C GLU A 36 8.86 -8.74 7.68
N ASP A 37 9.79 -8.70 6.72
CA ASP A 37 11.23 -8.59 6.92
C ASP A 37 11.66 -7.32 7.69
N ILE A 38 10.85 -6.26 7.62
CA ILE A 38 11.07 -5.02 8.37
C ILE A 38 10.28 -4.93 9.68
N GLY A 39 9.59 -5.99 10.07
CA GLY A 39 8.83 -6.08 11.31
C GLY A 39 7.49 -5.36 11.26
N ILE A 40 6.92 -5.17 10.07
CA ILE A 40 5.51 -4.76 9.95
C ILE A 40 4.67 -6.02 10.09
N GLN A 41 4.08 -6.19 11.27
CA GLN A 41 3.10 -7.22 11.59
C GLN A 41 1.95 -6.58 12.37
N VAL A 42 0.84 -7.29 12.45
CA VAL A 42 -0.32 -6.87 13.25
C VAL A 42 0.03 -6.85 14.75
N ASP A 43 -0.34 -5.78 15.43
CA ASP A 43 -0.26 -5.58 16.87
C ASP A 43 -1.67 -5.34 17.43
N SER A 44 -1.88 -5.71 18.69
CA SER A 44 -3.07 -5.37 19.49
C SER A 44 -3.49 -3.89 19.49
N HIS A 45 -2.56 -2.97 19.23
CA HIS A 45 -2.82 -1.53 19.17
C HIS A 45 -3.12 -1.03 17.75
N ASP A 46 -3.01 -1.87 16.73
CA ASP A 46 -3.28 -1.47 15.35
C ASP A 46 -4.78 -1.31 15.11
N ARG A 47 -5.12 -0.34 14.26
CA ARG A 47 -6.50 -0.14 13.84
C ARG A 47 -6.85 -1.16 12.77
N MET A 48 -7.81 -2.03 13.06
CA MET A 48 -8.45 -2.86 12.04
C MET A 48 -9.38 -2.03 11.16
N VAL A 49 -9.30 -2.27 9.85
CA VAL A 49 -10.13 -1.60 8.84
C VAL A 49 -10.79 -2.65 7.94
N THR A 50 -11.94 -2.28 7.39
CA THR A 50 -12.73 -3.15 6.51
C THR A 50 -12.84 -2.52 5.14
N TYR A 51 -12.60 -3.31 4.10
CA TYR A 51 -12.73 -2.94 2.71
C TYR A 51 -13.92 -3.67 2.08
N PHE A 52 -14.55 -3.00 1.13
CA PHE A 52 -15.60 -3.56 0.29
C PHE A 52 -15.20 -3.35 -1.17
N GLY A 53 -15.03 -4.44 -1.89
CA GLY A 53 -14.68 -4.44 -3.31
C GLY A 53 -15.45 -5.51 -4.06
N VAL A 54 -15.02 -5.80 -5.29
CA VAL A 54 -15.63 -6.83 -6.14
C VAL A 54 -15.57 -8.21 -5.48
N GLY A 55 -14.48 -8.51 -4.76
CA GLY A 55 -14.31 -9.76 -4.00
C GLY A 55 -15.13 -9.84 -2.70
N GLY A 56 -15.89 -8.80 -2.36
CA GLY A 56 -16.66 -8.73 -1.12
C GLY A 56 -15.90 -8.00 0.00
N LYS A 57 -16.04 -8.53 1.22
CA LYS A 57 -15.57 -7.89 2.46
C LYS A 57 -14.18 -8.41 2.82
N GLU A 58 -13.23 -7.51 2.97
CA GLU A 58 -11.85 -7.82 3.36
C GLU A 58 -11.43 -7.04 4.61
N HIS A 59 -10.46 -7.59 5.35
CA HIS A 59 -9.91 -7.00 6.56
C HIS A 59 -8.43 -6.68 6.40
N ALA A 60 -8.00 -5.54 6.92
CA ALA A 60 -6.61 -5.15 7.00
C ALA A 60 -6.31 -4.46 8.32
N PHE A 61 -5.05 -4.45 8.73
CA PHE A 61 -4.57 -3.62 9.82
C PHE A 61 -3.89 -2.37 9.28
N ARG A 62 -4.12 -1.24 9.94
CA ARG A 62 -3.55 0.05 9.58
C ARG A 62 -2.35 0.34 10.45
N LYS A 63 -1.22 0.68 9.83
CA LYS A 63 -0.01 1.09 10.54
C LYS A 63 0.60 2.35 9.92
N ARG A 64 1.19 3.18 10.79
CA ARG A 64 1.98 4.35 10.38
C ARG A 64 3.38 3.91 10.01
N VAL A 65 3.84 4.32 8.83
CA VAL A 65 5.18 4.03 8.31
C VAL A 65 6.01 5.30 8.20
N ASP A 66 7.34 5.16 8.33
CA ASP A 66 8.26 6.29 8.25
C ASP A 66 8.22 6.91 6.84
N GLN A 67 8.23 6.05 5.83
CA GLN A 67 8.31 6.46 4.43
C GLN A 67 7.76 5.39 3.48
N ILE A 68 7.08 5.83 2.43
CA ILE A 68 6.86 5.07 1.20
C ILE A 68 7.52 5.81 0.04
N GLN A 69 8.33 5.09 -0.74
CA GLN A 69 8.98 5.62 -1.93
C GLN A 69 8.57 4.82 -3.16
N VAL A 70 8.04 5.54 -4.16
CA VAL A 70 7.70 5.03 -5.49
C VAL A 70 8.57 5.80 -6.49
N ASN A 71 9.55 5.14 -7.09
CA ASN A 71 10.57 5.80 -7.94
C ASN A 71 11.22 7.01 -7.22
N GLN A 72 11.08 8.21 -7.78
CA GLN A 72 11.59 9.46 -7.22
C GLN A 72 10.62 10.11 -6.22
N PHE A 73 9.35 9.69 -6.21
CA PHE A 73 8.35 10.21 -5.30
C PHE A 73 8.52 9.61 -3.90
N ILE A 74 8.51 10.47 -2.88
CA ILE A 74 8.70 10.11 -1.49
C ILE A 74 7.56 10.69 -0.65
N ALA A 75 6.77 9.83 -0.03
CA ALA A 75 5.81 10.19 1.01
C ALA A 75 6.38 9.79 2.38
N LYS A 76 6.31 10.70 3.36
CA LYS A 76 6.80 10.46 4.73
C LYS A 76 5.65 10.51 5.72
N ASN A 77 5.79 9.76 6.82
CA ASN A 77 4.87 9.76 7.96
C ASN A 77 3.39 9.61 7.54
N LEU A 78 3.09 8.50 6.86
CA LEU A 78 1.75 8.18 6.37
C LEU A 78 1.26 6.86 6.94
N GLU A 79 -0.06 6.68 6.89
CA GLU A 79 -0.70 5.41 7.21
C GLU A 79 -0.84 4.57 5.95
N ALA A 80 -0.53 3.30 6.07
CA ALA A 80 -0.76 2.28 5.05
C ALA A 80 -1.54 1.12 5.66
N ASP A 81 -2.28 0.42 4.81
CA ASP A 81 -3.11 -0.71 5.19
C ASP A 81 -2.45 -2.01 4.71
N PHE A 82 -2.48 -3.05 5.54
CA PHE A 82 -1.76 -4.32 5.32
C PHE A 82 -2.67 -5.52 5.54
N ASN A 83 -2.60 -6.49 4.62
CA ASN A 83 -3.30 -7.77 4.70
C ASN A 83 -2.74 -8.79 3.70
N ASP A 84 -3.30 -9.99 3.72
CA ASP A 84 -3.02 -11.10 2.80
C ASP A 84 -4.17 -11.29 1.80
N PHE A 85 -4.48 -10.26 1.00
CA PHE A 85 -5.69 -10.14 0.18
C PHE A 85 -5.86 -11.17 -0.97
N GLY A 86 -5.17 -12.31 -0.92
CA GLY A 86 -5.43 -13.47 -1.78
C GLY A 86 -5.10 -13.29 -3.26
N TYR A 87 -4.44 -12.20 -3.65
CA TYR A 87 -3.93 -12.04 -5.02
C TYR A 87 -2.52 -12.61 -5.12
N GLU A 88 -2.35 -13.64 -5.95
CA GLU A 88 -1.05 -14.29 -6.11
C GLU A 88 -0.05 -13.42 -6.90
N ASP A 89 -0.51 -12.50 -7.75
CA ASP A 89 0.36 -11.83 -8.73
C ASP A 89 0.80 -10.40 -8.35
N ILE A 90 0.29 -9.84 -7.25
CA ILE A 90 0.54 -8.44 -6.88
C ILE A 90 0.94 -8.30 -5.41
N ASN A 91 1.78 -7.32 -5.12
CA ASN A 91 2.20 -6.96 -3.77
C ASN A 91 1.29 -5.90 -3.13
N GLY A 92 0.29 -5.40 -3.86
CA GLY A 92 -0.66 -4.43 -3.33
C GLY A 92 -1.21 -3.46 -4.36
N LEU A 93 -2.04 -2.56 -3.84
CA LEU A 93 -2.74 -1.51 -4.56
C LEU A 93 -2.22 -0.15 -4.09
N LEU A 94 -1.79 0.70 -5.01
CA LEU A 94 -1.51 2.11 -4.79
C LEU A 94 -2.82 2.88 -4.93
N GLY A 95 -3.38 3.27 -3.80
CA GLY A 95 -4.65 3.99 -3.74
C GLY A 95 -4.51 5.50 -3.84
N LEU A 96 -5.65 6.17 -3.87
CA LEU A 96 -5.75 7.63 -4.01
C LEU A 96 -4.97 8.41 -2.94
N ASP A 97 -4.84 7.88 -1.73
CA ASP A 97 -4.09 8.51 -0.63
C ASP A 97 -2.60 8.77 -0.96
N LEU A 98 -1.97 7.89 -1.74
CA LEU A 98 -0.61 8.07 -2.26
C LEU A 98 -0.60 8.76 -3.61
N LEU A 99 -1.54 8.42 -4.51
CA LEU A 99 -1.61 9.01 -5.86
C LEU A 99 -1.83 10.54 -5.80
N MET A 100 -2.75 11.00 -4.95
CA MET A 100 -2.99 12.45 -4.77
C MET A 100 -1.79 13.17 -4.16
N ARG A 101 -1.03 12.52 -3.27
CA ARG A 101 0.22 13.09 -2.72
C ARG A 101 1.32 13.18 -3.78
N ALA A 102 1.31 12.29 -4.77
CA ALA A 102 2.20 12.34 -5.92
C ALA A 102 1.83 13.43 -6.93
N GLY A 103 0.79 14.23 -6.66
CA GLY A 103 0.34 15.32 -7.53
C GLY A 103 -0.51 14.85 -8.71
N LEU A 104 -1.01 13.60 -8.68
CA LEU A 104 -1.96 13.12 -9.67
C LEU A 104 -3.32 13.74 -9.39
N GLU A 105 -3.67 14.76 -10.17
CA GLU A 105 -5.02 15.33 -10.18
C GLU A 105 -5.99 14.37 -10.90
N TYR A 106 -7.26 14.38 -10.48
CA TYR A 106 -8.31 13.58 -11.10
C TYR A 106 -8.35 13.72 -12.64
N LEU A 107 -8.09 14.93 -13.15
CA LEU A 107 -8.04 15.22 -14.58
C LEU A 107 -6.86 14.55 -15.32
N GLN A 108 -5.74 14.30 -14.64
CA GLN A 108 -4.59 13.61 -15.23
C GLN A 108 -4.79 12.08 -15.24
N ILE A 109 -5.51 11.54 -14.26
CA ILE A 109 -5.79 10.10 -14.14
C ILE A 109 -6.62 9.59 -15.33
N PHE A 110 -7.60 10.36 -15.80
CA PHE A 110 -8.44 9.96 -16.93
C PHE A 110 -7.82 10.21 -18.32
N ARG A 111 -6.66 10.87 -18.42
CA ARG A 111 -5.98 11.13 -19.71
C ARG A 111 -5.20 9.94 -20.25
N TYR A 112 -5.06 8.87 -19.48
CA TYR A 112 -4.36 7.64 -19.87
C TYR A 112 -5.32 6.51 -20.30
N ARG A 113 -6.55 6.86 -20.73
CA ARG A 113 -7.46 5.94 -21.40
C ARG A 113 -7.51 6.20 -22.89
#